data_AF-A0A971J3V5-F1
#
_entry.id   AF-A0A971J3V5-F1
#
_cell.length_a   1.000
_cell.length_b   1.000
_cell.length_c   1.000
_cell.angle_alpha   90.00
_cell.angle_beta   90.00
_cell.angle_gamma   90.00
#
_symmetry.space_group_name_H-M   'P 1'
#
loop_
_entity.id
_entity.type
_entity.pdbx_description
1 polymer ?
#
loop_
_entity_poly.entity_id
_entity_poly.type
_entity_poly.pdbx_seq_one_letter_code
_entity_poly.pdbx_strand_id
1 'polypeptide(L)'
;MSKLSFRGVIISIQPRIRLTRSFDQAYHNYLGYAIKINGTIENQPTTFSIGIGKTVQAKFHLRVNNVISGECLPVPNVDLEPVDYYKVSKLEKISE
;
A
#
# COMPACT_ATOMS: atom_id res chain seq x y z
N MET A 1 -13.93 -9.78 -8.61
CA MET A 1 -13.14 -8.72 -9.26
C MET A 1 -11.73 -9.25 -9.50
N SER A 2 -11.21 -9.07 -10.71
CA SER A 2 -9.81 -9.39 -11.01
C SER A 2 -8.90 -8.38 -10.30
N LYS A 3 -7.75 -8.85 -9.82
CA LYS A 3 -6.72 -7.94 -9.29
C LYS A 3 -5.95 -7.32 -10.45
N LEU A 4 -5.42 -6.13 -10.22
CA LEU A 4 -4.56 -5.39 -11.13
C LEU A 4 -3.10 -5.67 -10.78
N SER A 5 -2.30 -6.03 -11.78
CA SER A 5 -0.87 -6.23 -11.65
C SER A 5 -0.14 -4.89 -11.63
N PHE A 6 0.83 -4.74 -10.74
CA PHE A 6 1.65 -3.55 -10.64
C PHE A 6 3.13 -3.88 -10.52
N ARG A 7 3.97 -2.92 -10.92
CA ARG A 7 5.42 -2.94 -10.74
C ARG A 7 5.93 -1.51 -10.63
N GLY A 8 6.90 -1.25 -9.75
CA GLY A 8 7.51 0.07 -9.67
C GLY A 8 8.50 0.24 -8.54
N VAL A 9 9.04 1.46 -8.46
CA VAL A 9 10.00 1.87 -7.43
C VAL A 9 9.25 2.55 -6.29
N ILE A 10 9.56 2.16 -5.05
CA ILE A 10 9.03 2.81 -3.86
C ILE A 10 9.65 4.21 -3.72
N ILE A 11 8.82 5.24 -3.70
CA ILE A 11 9.24 6.63 -3.51
C ILE A 11 8.96 7.16 -2.10
N SER A 12 8.00 6.57 -1.37
CA SER A 12 7.77 6.90 0.05
C SER A 12 7.07 5.77 0.80
N ILE A 13 7.35 5.65 2.10
CA ILE A 13 6.69 4.72 3.01
C ILE A 13 6.20 5.53 4.22
N GLN A 14 4.89 5.50 4.48
CA GLN A 14 4.27 6.22 5.59
C GLN A 14 3.42 5.26 6.44
N PRO A 15 3.44 5.34 7.78
CA PRO A 15 2.49 4.59 8.60
C PRO A 15 1.04 4.96 8.30
N ARG A 16 0.15 3.95 8.28
CA ARG A 16 -1.30 4.14 8.19
C ARG A 16 -1.92 3.91 9.56
N ILE A 17 -2.30 5.00 10.21
CA ILE A 17 -2.93 4.99 11.53
C ILE A 17 -4.35 5.55 11.38
N ARG A 18 -5.34 4.78 11.84
CA ARG A 18 -6.72 5.23 11.93
C ARG A 18 -7.01 5.62 13.37
N LEU A 19 -7.42 6.86 13.57
CA LEU A 19 -7.94 7.32 14.85
C LEU A 19 -9.46 7.12 14.84
N THR A 20 -9.98 6.42 15.84
CA THR A 20 -11.41 6.30 16.05
C THR A 20 -11.75 6.92 17.39
N ARG A 21 -12.80 7.74 17.39
CA ARG A 21 -13.32 8.40 18.60
C ARG A 21 -14.81 8.09 18.73
N SER A 22 -15.22 7.75 19.94
CA SER A 22 -16.62 7.57 20.31
C SER A 22 -16.83 8.16 21.70
N PHE A 23 -17.67 9.20 21.80
CA PHE A 23 -17.83 10.00 23.03
C PHE A 23 -16.45 10.44 23.60
N ASP A 24 -16.16 10.02 24.84
CA ASP A 24 -14.92 10.31 25.57
C ASP A 24 -13.81 9.28 25.33
N GLN A 25 -14.08 8.23 24.55
CA GLN A 25 -13.09 7.19 24.23
C GLN A 25 -12.40 7.50 22.90
N ALA A 26 -11.07 7.42 22.90
CA ALA A 26 -10.24 7.48 21.71
C ALA A 26 -9.34 6.25 21.65
N TYR A 27 -9.30 5.60 20.48
CA TYR A 27 -8.37 4.51 20.20
C TYR A 27 -7.75 4.69 18.83
N HIS A 28 -6.55 4.13 18.66
CA HIS A 28 -5.83 4.15 17.40
C HIS A 28 -5.62 2.73 16.88
N ASN A 29 -5.92 2.53 15.60
CA ASN A 29 -5.70 1.29 14.90
C ASN A 29 -4.56 1.49 13.90
N TYR A 30 -3.46 0.78 14.13
CA TYR A 30 -2.36 0.76 13.18
C TYR A 30 -2.69 -0.24 12.06
N LEU A 31 -3.05 0.29 10.90
CA LEU A 31 -3.48 -0.49 9.74
C LEU A 31 -2.30 -1.05 8.93
N GLY A 32 -1.11 -0.47 9.08
CA GLY A 32 0.10 -0.87 8.36
C GLY A 32 0.78 0.34 7.74
N TYR A 33 1.07 0.29 6.45
CA TYR A 33 1.81 1.32 5.74
C TYR A 33 1.15 1.68 4.40
N ALA A 34 1.23 2.96 4.04
CA ALA A 34 0.96 3.51 2.72
C ALA A 34 2.31 3.58 1.99
N ILE A 35 2.40 2.88 0.86
CA ILE A 35 3.59 2.87 0.02
C ILE A 35 3.25 3.60 -1.25
N LYS A 36 3.93 4.71 -1.52
CA LYS A 36 3.83 5.42 -2.78
C LYS A 36 4.86 4.88 -3.75
N ILE A 37 4.41 4.57 -4.96
CA ILE A 37 5.16 3.87 -5.99
C ILE A 37 5.11 4.70 -7.26
N ASN A 38 6.26 4.87 -7.90
CA ASN A 38 6.35 5.34 -9.28
C ASN A 38 6.60 4.13 -10.18
N GLY A 39 5.69 3.83 -11.11
CA GLY A 39 5.79 2.63 -11.93
C GLY A 39 4.59 2.43 -12.85
N THR A 40 4.12 1.20 -12.96
CA THR A 40 3.03 0.83 -13.85
C THR A 40 1.96 0.02 -13.14
N ILE A 41 0.70 0.24 -13.50
CA ILE A 41 -0.44 -0.63 -13.20
C ILE A 41 -1.01 -1.11 -14.53
N GLU A 42 -1.16 -2.42 -14.72
CA GLU A 42 -1.63 -3.00 -16.00
C GLU A 42 -0.87 -2.41 -17.21
N ASN A 43 0.46 -2.28 -17.08
CA ASN A 43 1.37 -1.67 -18.06
C ASN A 43 1.15 -0.16 -18.35
N GLN A 44 0.28 0.52 -17.62
CA GLN A 44 0.09 1.96 -17.75
C GLN A 44 0.97 2.72 -16.74
N PRO A 45 1.84 3.64 -17.19
CA PRO A 45 2.72 4.40 -16.31
C PRO A 45 1.92 5.36 -15.44
N THR A 46 2.11 5.27 -14.13
CA THR A 46 1.42 6.11 -13.14
C THR A 46 2.18 6.17 -11.81
N THR A 47 1.87 7.18 -11.02
CA THR A 47 2.28 7.25 -9.61
C THR A 47 1.05 6.97 -8.75
N PHE A 48 1.16 5.98 -7.88
CA PHE A 48 0.04 5.48 -7.10
C PHE A 48 0.49 5.04 -5.72
N SER A 49 -0.47 4.78 -4.84
CA SER A 49 -0.26 4.33 -3.48
C SER A 49 -0.93 2.99 -3.20
N ILE A 50 -0.21 2.10 -2.52
CA ILE A 50 -0.74 0.82 -2.07
C ILE A 50 -0.74 0.73 -0.54
N GLY A 51 -1.80 0.14 -0.01
CA GLY A 51 -1.93 -0.17 1.40
C GLY A 51 -1.43 -1.58 1.72
N ILE A 52 -0.40 -1.70 2.57
CA ILE A 52 0.09 -2.98 3.08
C ILE A 52 -0.07 -3.09 4.60
N GLY A 53 -0.16 -4.32 5.11
CA GLY A 53 -0.21 -4.60 6.55
C GLY A 53 1.17 -4.61 7.22
N LYS A 54 1.20 -4.58 8.55
CA LYS A 54 2.46 -4.57 9.34
C LYS A 54 3.37 -5.76 9.03
N THR A 55 2.78 -6.95 8.90
CA THR A 55 3.51 -8.20 8.63
C THR A 55 4.23 -8.18 7.29
N VAL A 56 3.65 -7.52 6.28
CA VAL A 56 4.26 -7.41 4.94
C VAL A 56 5.51 -6.53 5.02
N GLN A 57 5.43 -5.38 5.70
CA GLN A 57 6.59 -4.51 5.90
C GLN A 57 7.72 -5.23 6.65
N ALA A 58 7.38 -5.96 7.71
CA ALA A 58 8.35 -6.73 8.49
C ALA A 58 8.97 -7.88 7.69
N LYS A 59 8.20 -8.57 6.83
CA LYS A 59 8.69 -9.67 6.00
C LYS A 59 9.66 -9.18 4.93
N PHE A 60 9.28 -8.15 4.18
CA PHE A 60 10.03 -7.71 3.00
C PHE A 60 11.04 -6.59 3.27
N HIS A 61 11.02 -6.01 4.47
CA HIS A 61 11.91 -4.90 4.87
C HIS A 61 11.95 -3.80 3.83
N LEU A 62 10.77 -3.38 3.34
CA LEU A 62 10.67 -2.45 2.23
C LEU A 62 11.30 -1.11 2.60
N ARG A 63 12.07 -0.57 1.66
CA ARG A 63 12.72 0.73 1.76
C ARG A 63 12.43 1.54 0.51
N VAL A 64 12.55 2.86 0.64
CA VAL A 64 12.59 3.75 -0.52
C VAL A 64 13.69 3.26 -1.49
N ASN A 65 13.44 3.40 -2.78
CA ASN A 65 14.23 2.89 -3.90
C ASN A 65 14.19 1.37 -4.12
N ASN A 66 13.44 0.59 -3.33
CA ASN A 66 13.21 -0.81 -3.67
C ASN A 66 12.25 -0.91 -4.87
N VAL A 67 12.57 -1.82 -5.79
CA VAL A 67 11.67 -2.22 -6.87
C VAL A 67 10.78 -3.34 -6.36
N ILE A 68 9.47 -3.18 -6.51
CA ILE A 68 8.49 -4.18 -6.09
C ILE A 68 7.47 -4.44 -7.20
N SER A 69 6.90 -5.64 -7.17
CA SER A 69 5.78 -6.04 -8.01
C SER A 69 4.74 -6.80 -7.20
N GLY A 70 3.52 -6.88 -7.73
CA GLY A 70 2.45 -7.69 -7.15
C GLY A 70 1.11 -7.39 -7.76
N GLU A 71 0.06 -7.77 -7.04
CA GLU A 71 -1.32 -7.60 -7.45
C GLU A 71 -2.09 -6.78 -6.41
N CYS A 72 -3.01 -5.92 -6.83
CA CYS A 72 -3.79 -5.05 -5.95
C CYS A 72 -5.22 -4.84 -6.46
N LEU A 73 -6.07 -4.25 -5.64
CA LEU A 73 -7.43 -3.85 -6.01
C LEU A 73 -7.61 -2.36 -5.74
N PRO A 74 -8.43 -1.64 -6.51
CA PRO A 74 -8.76 -0.25 -6.18
C PRO A 74 -9.55 -0.20 -4.87
N VAL A 75 -9.28 0.82 -4.06
CA VAL A 75 -10.08 1.10 -2.88
C VAL A 75 -11.50 1.48 -3.31
N PRO A 76 -12.56 0.87 -2.74
CA PRO A 76 -13.94 1.12 -3.16
C PRO A 76 -14.50 2.47 -2.65
N ASN A 77 -13.99 2.97 -1.52
CA ASN A 77 -14.38 4.26 -0.95
C ASN A 77 -13.13 5.01 -0.49
N VAL A 78 -12.78 6.06 -1.22
CA VAL A 78 -11.56 6.86 -1.01
C VAL A 78 -11.62 7.66 0.29
N ASP A 79 -12.82 8.01 0.78
CA ASP A 79 -12.98 8.74 2.04
C ASP A 79 -12.63 7.88 3.26
N LEU A 80 -12.67 6.55 3.10
CA LEU A 80 -12.41 5.62 4.18
C LEU A 80 -10.96 5.14 4.23
N GLU A 81 -10.24 5.13 3.11
CA GLU A 81 -8.87 4.60 3.03
C GLU A 81 -7.93 5.54 2.26
N PRO A 82 -6.83 6.01 2.87
CA PRO A 82 -5.97 7.05 2.30
C PRO A 82 -4.95 6.48 1.30
N VAL A 83 -5.33 5.47 0.53
CA VAL A 83 -4.49 4.84 -0.49
C VAL A 83 -5.33 4.54 -1.73
N ASP A 84 -4.71 4.53 -2.89
CA ASP A 84 -5.40 4.26 -4.17
C ASP A 84 -5.79 2.78 -4.27
N TYR A 85 -4.92 1.88 -3.79
CA TYR A 85 -5.11 0.44 -3.90
C TYR A 85 -4.89 -0.32 -2.56
N TYR A 86 -5.64 -1.40 -2.38
CA TYR A 86 -5.62 -2.28 -1.21
C TYR A 86 -5.57 -3.76 -1.61
N LYS A 87 -5.64 -4.66 -0.60
CA LYS A 87 -5.63 -6.13 -0.79
C LYS A 87 -4.46 -6.63 -1.63
N VAL A 88 -3.28 -6.08 -1.35
CA VAL A 88 -2.02 -6.43 -2.01
C VAL A 88 -1.70 -7.91 -1.81
N SER A 89 -1.39 -8.62 -2.89
CA SER A 89 -0.96 -10.02 -2.88
C SER A 89 0.15 -10.27 -3.88
N LYS A 90 0.78 -11.45 -3.80
CA LYS A 90 1.93 -11.83 -4.64
C LYS A 90 3.01 -10.74 -4.67
N LEU A 91 3.20 -10.08 -3.51
CA LEU A 91 4.18 -9.03 -3.38
C LEU A 91 5.57 -9.65 -3.45
N GLU A 92 6.40 -9.12 -4.34
CA GLU A 92 7.76 -9.53 -4.53
C GLU A 92 8.66 -8.29 -4.54
N LYS A 93 9.83 -8.42 -3.92
CA LYS A 93 10.90 -7.44 -4.04
C LYS A 93 11.80 -7.92 -5.17
N ILE A 94 11.86 -7.13 -6.24
CA ILE A 94 12.72 -7.41 -7.37
C ILE A 94 14.09 -6.86 -6.97
N SER A 95 15.00 -7.76 -6.60
CA SER A 95 16.41 -7.39 -6.44
C SER A 95 16.96 -7.06 -7.82
N GLU A 96 17.74 -5.99 -7.90
CA GLU A 96 18.86 -5.98 -8.86
C GLU A 96 19.92 -6.99 -8.41
#